data_AF-A0A382KE67-F1
#
_entry.id   AF-A0A382KE67-F1
#
_cell.length_a   1.000
_cell.length_b   1.000
_cell.length_c   1.000
_cell.angle_alpha   90.00
_cell.angle_beta   90.00
_cell.angle_gamma   90.00
#
_symmetry.space_group_name_H-M   'P 1'
#
loop_
_entity.id
_entity.type
_entity.pdbx_description
1 polymer ?
#
loop_
_entity_poly.entity_id
_entity_poly.type
_entity_poly.pdbx_seq_one_letter_code
_entity_poly.pdbx_strand_id
1 'polypeptide(L)'
;DNDYESNQIAEQLKNNKFSEPQIIFFESDGNLLQSIEDYMEVDDYLYAVNQTYEIKLRKEGFTNLTKEEVLIHGKKGIIENLKAVWNEHGDDEWGEFEKEEVCRYICGKIASGTANFLTEKTRDRTRTLYRIIAERIRQYQNTTPME
;
A
#
# COMPACT_ATOMS: atom_id res chain seq x y z
N ASP A 1 5.80 6.12 -1.55
CA ASP A 1 4.85 6.36 -0.46
C ASP A 1 4.79 7.87 -0.26
N ASN A 2 3.75 8.36 0.37
CA ASN A 2 3.54 9.77 0.65
C ASN A 2 3.47 10.02 2.18
N ASP A 3 4.09 9.13 2.97
CA ASP A 3 4.38 9.33 4.39
C ASP A 3 5.41 10.42 4.66
N TYR A 4 5.52 10.75 5.95
CA TYR A 4 6.38 11.84 6.40
C TYR A 4 7.84 11.62 5.98
N GLU A 5 8.35 10.41 6.16
CA GLU A 5 9.73 10.05 5.79
C GLU A 5 9.95 10.15 4.28
N SER A 6 9.03 9.64 3.47
CA SER A 6 9.09 9.72 2.01
C SER A 6 9.07 11.17 1.51
N ASN A 7 8.27 12.03 2.14
CA ASN A 7 8.28 13.47 1.83
C ASN A 7 9.61 14.13 2.21
N GLN A 8 10.20 13.78 3.36
CA GLN A 8 11.53 14.28 3.74
C GLN A 8 12.61 13.82 2.74
N ILE A 9 12.56 12.55 2.32
CA ILE A 9 13.46 12.02 1.29
C ILE A 9 13.26 12.75 -0.04
N ALA A 10 12.03 13.03 -0.44
CA ALA A 10 11.74 13.78 -1.66
C ALA A 10 12.36 15.18 -1.64
N GLU A 11 12.27 15.90 -0.50
CA GLU A 11 12.93 17.21 -0.35
C GLU A 11 14.47 17.09 -0.39
N GLN A 12 15.05 16.05 0.21
CA GLN A 12 16.48 15.78 0.09
C GLN A 12 16.89 15.49 -1.37
N LEU A 13 16.08 14.75 -2.13
CA LEU A 13 16.34 14.47 -3.54
C LEU A 13 16.31 15.76 -4.37
N LYS A 14 15.32 16.64 -4.16
CA LYS A 14 15.25 17.96 -4.81
C LYS A 14 16.49 18.80 -4.52
N ASN A 15 16.94 18.84 -3.26
CA ASN A 15 18.17 19.53 -2.86
C ASN A 15 19.42 18.95 -3.54
N ASN A 16 19.41 17.66 -3.89
CA ASN A 16 20.45 16.98 -4.65
C ASN A 16 20.24 17.03 -6.18
N LYS A 17 19.45 18.01 -6.67
CA LYS A 17 19.23 18.28 -8.10
C LYS A 17 18.47 17.18 -8.85
N PHE A 18 17.77 16.28 -8.16
CA PHE A 18 16.77 15.46 -8.82
C PHE A 18 15.61 16.34 -9.25
N SER A 19 15.22 16.19 -10.51
CA SER A 19 14.08 16.92 -11.09
C SER A 19 12.75 16.33 -10.61
N GLU A 20 11.69 17.14 -10.60
CA GLU A 20 10.35 16.67 -10.21
C GLU A 20 9.88 15.43 -10.99
N PRO A 21 10.13 15.28 -12.32
CA PRO A 21 9.76 14.05 -13.03
C PRO A 21 10.45 12.77 -12.55
N GLN A 22 11.59 12.89 -11.85
CA GLN A 22 12.30 11.74 -11.28
C GLN A 22 11.73 11.32 -9.91
N ILE A 23 10.85 12.14 -9.33
CA ILE A 23 10.22 11.88 -8.03
C ILE A 23 8.74 11.58 -8.27
N ILE A 24 8.33 10.35 -7.99
CA ILE A 24 6.96 9.90 -8.22
C ILE A 24 6.27 9.74 -6.87
N PHE A 25 5.28 10.59 -6.62
CA PHE A 25 4.35 10.43 -5.51
C PHE A 25 3.24 9.47 -5.90
N PHE A 26 2.70 8.73 -4.92
CA PHE A 26 1.61 7.81 -5.19
C PHE A 26 0.29 8.58 -5.35
N GLU A 27 -0.44 8.30 -6.43
CA GLU A 27 -1.68 8.98 -6.75
C GLU A 27 -2.65 8.06 -7.49
N SER A 28 -3.95 8.28 -7.28
CA SER A 28 -5.02 7.70 -8.08
C SER A 28 -6.10 8.74 -8.28
N ASP A 29 -6.57 8.89 -9.51
CA ASP A 29 -7.68 9.78 -9.87
C ASP A 29 -7.49 11.23 -9.37
N GLY A 30 -6.24 11.73 -9.41
CA GLY A 30 -5.88 13.07 -8.97
C GLY A 30 -5.74 13.24 -7.44
N ASN A 31 -5.91 12.18 -6.66
CA ASN A 31 -5.72 12.19 -5.22
C ASN A 31 -4.42 11.50 -4.83
N LEU A 32 -3.67 12.12 -3.90
CA LEU A 32 -2.49 11.48 -3.31
C LEU A 32 -2.92 10.31 -2.43
N LEU A 33 -2.34 9.14 -2.71
CA LEU A 33 -2.48 7.95 -1.88
C LEU A 33 -1.45 7.99 -0.76
N GLN A 34 -1.70 7.35 0.39
CA GLN A 34 -0.68 7.31 1.43
C GLN A 34 0.39 6.31 1.00
N SER A 35 0.03 5.04 0.89
CA SER A 35 0.97 3.96 0.60
C SER A 35 0.65 3.21 -0.68
N ILE A 36 1.46 2.21 -1.03
CA ILE A 36 1.22 1.38 -2.22
C ILE A 36 -0.04 0.51 -2.04
N GLU A 37 -0.35 0.13 -0.80
CA GLU A 37 -1.52 -0.67 -0.45
C GLU A 37 -2.83 0.06 -0.75
N ASP A 38 -2.82 1.39 -0.72
CA ASP A 38 -3.98 2.21 -1.10
C ASP A 38 -4.32 2.18 -2.60
N TYR A 39 -3.46 1.59 -3.46
CA TYR A 39 -3.86 1.28 -4.84
C TYR A 39 -4.85 0.11 -4.91
N MET A 40 -4.94 -0.72 -3.86
CA MET A 40 -5.90 -1.82 -3.78
C MET A 40 -7.24 -1.33 -3.26
N GLU A 41 -8.33 -1.97 -3.69
CA GLU A 41 -9.61 -1.82 -3.01
C GLU A 41 -9.49 -2.31 -1.57
N VAL A 42 -10.15 -1.63 -0.64
CA VAL A 42 -10.10 -1.95 0.80
C VAL A 42 -10.48 -3.41 1.04
N ASP A 43 -11.51 -3.90 0.37
CA ASP A 43 -11.99 -5.28 0.52
C ASP A 43 -10.97 -6.32 0.03
N ASP A 44 -10.21 -6.01 -1.02
CA ASP A 44 -9.15 -6.88 -1.55
C ASP A 44 -7.96 -6.96 -0.59
N TYR A 45 -7.56 -5.82 -0.02
CA TYR A 45 -6.48 -5.78 0.96
C TYR A 45 -6.90 -6.44 2.28
N LEU A 46 -8.12 -6.19 2.76
CA LEU A 46 -8.64 -6.82 3.97
C LEU A 46 -8.82 -8.33 3.82
N TYR A 47 -9.15 -8.83 2.62
CA TYR A 47 -9.09 -10.26 2.36
C TYR A 47 -7.69 -10.80 2.66
N ALA A 48 -6.63 -10.16 2.15
CA ALA A 48 -5.26 -10.60 2.41
C ALA A 48 -4.88 -10.49 3.90
N VAL A 49 -5.24 -9.38 4.58
CA VAL A 49 -5.02 -9.20 6.02
C VAL A 49 -5.66 -10.33 6.82
N ASN A 50 -6.93 -10.63 6.56
CA ASN A 50 -7.67 -11.66 7.26
C ASN A 50 -7.09 -13.07 7.04
N GLN A 51 -6.55 -13.34 5.86
CA GLN A 51 -5.87 -14.61 5.59
C GLN A 51 -4.49 -14.68 6.25
N THR A 52 -3.72 -13.59 6.26
CA THR A 52 -2.42 -13.51 6.93
C THR A 52 -2.55 -13.69 8.44
N TYR A 53 -3.56 -13.08 9.05
CA TYR A 53 -3.75 -13.06 10.50
C TYR A 53 -4.83 -14.00 11.03
N GLU A 54 -5.32 -14.93 10.21
CA GLU A 54 -6.46 -15.81 10.55
C GLU A 54 -6.31 -16.48 11.93
N ILE A 55 -5.13 -17.06 12.20
CA ILE A 55 -4.87 -17.76 13.46
C ILE A 55 -4.90 -16.79 14.65
N LYS A 56 -4.35 -15.59 14.48
CA LYS A 56 -4.29 -14.55 15.51
C LYS A 56 -5.70 -14.04 15.81
N LEU A 57 -6.44 -13.64 14.78
CA LEU A 57 -7.82 -13.16 14.90
C LEU A 57 -8.71 -14.20 15.60
N ARG A 58 -8.63 -15.47 15.20
CA ARG A 58 -9.46 -16.53 15.82
C ARG A 58 -9.16 -16.77 17.29
N LYS A 59 -7.89 -16.67 17.71
CA LYS A 59 -7.52 -16.81 19.14
C LYS A 59 -8.17 -15.73 20.00
N GLU A 60 -8.30 -14.54 19.44
CA GLU A 60 -8.86 -13.36 20.09
C GLU A 60 -10.38 -13.22 19.87
N GLY A 61 -11.03 -14.25 19.32
CA GLY A 61 -12.49 -14.30 19.14
C GLY A 61 -13.00 -13.63 17.87
N PHE A 62 -12.12 -13.17 16.98
CA PHE A 62 -12.47 -12.56 15.71
C PHE A 62 -12.52 -13.60 14.59
N THR A 63 -13.56 -13.54 13.76
CA THR A 63 -13.59 -14.35 12.52
C THR A 63 -12.80 -13.68 11.42
N ASN A 64 -13.04 -12.38 11.20
CA ASN A 64 -12.38 -11.50 10.22
C ASN A 64 -12.57 -10.06 10.68
N LEU A 65 -11.67 -9.16 10.28
CA LEU A 65 -11.87 -7.72 10.30
C LEU A 65 -12.75 -7.29 9.15
N THR A 66 -13.73 -6.44 9.45
CA THR A 66 -14.62 -5.81 8.48
C THR A 66 -14.09 -4.46 8.03
N LYS A 67 -14.62 -3.98 6.90
CA LYS A 67 -14.29 -2.66 6.37
C LYS A 67 -14.71 -1.55 7.32
N GLU A 68 -15.87 -1.69 7.93
CA GLU A 68 -16.43 -0.72 8.87
C GLU A 68 -15.56 -0.60 10.12
N GLU A 69 -15.13 -1.72 10.69
CA GLU A 69 -14.23 -1.76 11.86
C GLU A 69 -12.89 -1.09 11.56
N VAL A 70 -12.38 -1.20 10.34
CA VAL A 70 -11.09 -0.60 9.97
C VAL A 70 -11.24 0.88 9.63
N LEU A 71 -12.27 1.27 8.88
CA LEU A 71 -12.40 2.65 8.40
C LEU A 71 -12.92 3.63 9.46
N ILE A 72 -13.50 3.15 10.56
CA ILE A 72 -14.03 4.00 11.65
C ILE A 72 -12.96 4.87 12.31
N HIS A 73 -11.68 4.47 12.28
CA HIS A 73 -10.59 5.24 12.87
C HIS A 73 -10.24 6.51 12.07
N GLY A 74 -10.73 6.63 10.82
CA GLY A 74 -10.58 7.83 10.01
C GLY A 74 -9.13 8.24 9.73
N LYS A 75 -8.19 7.28 9.77
CA LYS A 75 -6.78 7.53 9.49
C LYS A 75 -6.53 7.63 7.98
N LYS A 76 -5.41 8.25 7.61
CA LYS A 76 -5.03 8.45 6.22
C LYS A 76 -4.43 7.16 5.65
N GLY A 77 -5.17 6.49 4.77
CA GLY A 77 -4.75 5.24 4.12
C GLY A 77 -5.07 3.99 4.95
N ILE A 78 -5.07 2.83 4.29
CA ILE A 78 -5.49 1.56 4.90
C ILE A 78 -4.52 1.10 6.00
N ILE A 79 -3.23 1.33 5.81
CA ILE A 79 -2.18 0.91 6.75
C ILE A 79 -2.34 1.59 8.11
N GLU A 80 -2.55 2.92 8.13
CA GLU A 80 -2.69 3.65 9.38
C GLU A 80 -4.00 3.34 10.10
N ASN A 81 -5.06 2.99 9.36
CA ASN A 81 -6.29 2.48 9.95
C ASN A 81 -6.08 1.10 10.61
N LEU A 82 -5.38 0.19 9.93
CA LEU A 82 -5.08 -1.14 10.49
C LEU A 82 -4.14 -1.07 11.70
N LYS A 83 -3.14 -0.19 11.68
CA LYS A 83 -2.32 0.08 12.87
C LYS A 83 -3.17 0.58 14.04
N ALA A 84 -4.17 1.41 13.79
CA ALA A 84 -5.08 1.86 14.85
C ALA A 84 -5.87 0.69 15.45
N VAL A 85 -6.41 -0.21 14.62
CA VAL A 85 -7.05 -1.46 15.10
C VAL A 85 -6.09 -2.26 15.97
N TRP A 86 -4.86 -2.50 15.50
CA TRP A 86 -3.87 -3.25 16.27
C TRP A 86 -3.50 -2.60 17.60
N ASN A 87 -3.39 -1.26 17.62
CA ASN A 87 -3.06 -0.52 18.83
C ASN A 87 -4.17 -0.58 19.88
N GLU A 88 -5.45 -0.66 19.46
CA GLU A 88 -6.58 -0.87 20.38
C GLU A 88 -6.54 -2.25 21.03
N HIS A 89 -5.89 -3.21 20.38
CA HIS A 89 -5.66 -4.58 20.86
C HIS A 89 -4.21 -4.82 21.34
N GLY A 90 -3.47 -3.75 21.68
CA GLY A 90 -2.07 -3.86 22.11
C GLY A 90 -1.90 -4.70 23.39
N ASP A 91 -2.92 -4.75 24.24
CA ASP A 91 -2.94 -5.57 25.47
C ASP A 91 -3.30 -7.04 25.20
N ASP A 92 -3.84 -7.38 24.02
CA ASP A 92 -4.40 -8.70 23.66
C ASP A 92 -3.37 -9.61 22.95
N GLU A 93 -2.06 -9.42 23.18
CA GLU A 93 -0.97 -10.14 22.51
C GLU A 93 -0.97 -10.03 20.96
N TRP A 94 -1.69 -9.05 20.38
CA TRP A 94 -1.71 -8.85 18.92
C TRP A 94 -0.35 -8.47 18.35
N GLY A 95 0.52 -7.87 19.15
CA GLY A 95 1.80 -7.33 18.72
C GLY A 95 1.61 -6.15 17.76
N GLU A 96 2.50 -6.01 16.79
CA GLU A 96 2.43 -4.94 15.78
C GLU A 96 1.77 -5.44 14.48
N PHE A 97 1.15 -4.52 13.74
CA PHE A 97 0.67 -4.78 12.39
C PHE A 97 1.84 -4.73 11.40
N GLU A 98 2.14 -5.86 10.77
CA GLU A 98 3.28 -6.04 9.85
C GLU A 98 2.77 -6.11 8.40
N LYS A 99 2.76 -4.97 7.71
CA LYS A 99 2.28 -4.88 6.32
C LYS A 99 3.11 -5.75 5.36
N GLU A 100 4.37 -6.01 5.70
CA GLU A 100 5.29 -6.85 4.95
C GLU A 100 4.82 -8.31 4.88
N GLU A 101 4.21 -8.84 5.94
CA GLU A 101 3.66 -10.20 5.94
C GLU A 101 2.40 -10.31 5.07
N VAL A 102 1.57 -9.26 5.07
CA VAL A 102 0.43 -9.15 4.14
C VAL A 102 0.92 -9.05 2.70
N CYS A 103 1.95 -8.25 2.45
CA CYS A 103 2.60 -8.15 1.13
C CYS A 103 3.15 -9.50 0.66
N ARG A 104 3.82 -10.25 1.54
CA ARG A 104 4.34 -11.60 1.26
C ARG A 104 3.21 -12.56 0.86
N TYR A 105 2.09 -12.53 1.57
CA TYR A 105 0.90 -13.32 1.23
C TYR A 105 0.37 -12.97 -0.17
N ILE A 106 0.15 -11.68 -0.46
CA ILE A 106 -0.36 -11.21 -1.76
C ILE A 106 0.59 -11.64 -2.88
N CYS A 107 1.89 -11.38 -2.74
CA CYS A 107 2.91 -11.77 -3.72
C CYS A 107 2.93 -13.29 -3.95
N GLY A 108 2.81 -14.09 -2.88
CA GLY A 108 2.72 -15.54 -2.97
C GLY A 108 1.48 -16.03 -3.74
N LYS A 109 0.32 -15.39 -3.54
CA LYS A 109 -0.89 -15.67 -4.32
C LYS A 109 -0.76 -15.25 -5.78
N ILE A 110 -0.10 -14.13 -6.07
CA ILE A 110 0.19 -13.71 -7.46
C ILE A 110 1.10 -14.72 -8.15
N ALA A 111 2.22 -15.08 -7.51
CA ALA A 111 3.21 -15.99 -8.06
C ALA A 111 2.64 -17.40 -8.32
N SER A 112 1.70 -17.85 -7.49
CA SER A 112 1.01 -19.13 -7.67
C SER A 112 -0.19 -19.09 -8.62
N GLY A 113 -0.56 -17.91 -9.16
CA GLY A 113 -1.74 -17.75 -10.00
C GLY A 113 -3.08 -17.91 -9.25
N THR A 114 -3.07 -17.74 -7.93
CA THR A 114 -4.26 -17.92 -7.06
C THR A 114 -4.75 -16.62 -6.41
N ALA A 115 -4.33 -15.46 -6.92
CA ALA A 115 -4.76 -14.14 -6.45
C ALA A 115 -6.14 -13.71 -6.99
N ASN A 116 -7.11 -14.63 -7.02
CA ASN A 116 -8.44 -14.38 -7.58
C ASN A 116 -9.27 -13.37 -6.76
N PHE A 117 -8.85 -13.11 -5.52
CA PHE A 117 -9.45 -12.11 -4.65
C PHE A 117 -9.13 -10.67 -5.09
N LEU A 118 -8.11 -10.46 -5.93
CA LEU A 118 -7.79 -9.12 -6.46
C LEU A 118 -8.77 -8.76 -7.58
N THR A 119 -9.61 -7.76 -7.32
CA THR A 119 -10.55 -7.24 -8.29
C THR A 119 -9.86 -6.66 -9.53
N GLU A 120 -10.61 -6.51 -10.61
CA GLU A 120 -10.11 -5.83 -11.82
C GLU A 120 -9.71 -4.40 -11.51
N LYS A 121 -10.48 -3.71 -10.67
CA LYS A 121 -10.21 -2.34 -10.22
C LYS A 121 -8.85 -2.20 -9.53
N THR A 122 -8.53 -3.09 -8.58
CA THR A 122 -7.20 -3.15 -7.96
C THR A 122 -6.10 -3.35 -9.01
N ARG A 123 -6.30 -4.33 -9.91
CA ARG A 123 -5.32 -4.63 -10.97
C ARG A 123 -5.08 -3.43 -11.90
N ASP A 124 -6.13 -2.70 -12.27
CA ASP A 124 -6.03 -1.53 -13.15
C ASP A 124 -5.35 -0.34 -12.48
N ARG A 125 -5.63 -0.10 -11.19
CA ARG A 125 -4.94 0.91 -10.39
C ARG A 125 -3.45 0.63 -10.28
N THR A 126 -3.06 -0.62 -9.99
CA THR A 126 -1.64 -0.99 -9.94
C THR A 126 -0.96 -0.90 -11.32
N ARG A 127 -1.64 -1.29 -12.40
CA ARG A 127 -1.13 -1.09 -13.77
C ARG A 127 -0.91 0.39 -14.09
N THR A 128 -1.78 1.27 -13.61
CA THR A 128 -1.66 2.71 -13.80
C THR A 128 -0.40 3.26 -13.14
N LEU A 129 -0.08 2.82 -11.92
CA LEU A 129 1.20 3.16 -11.27
C LEU A 129 2.40 2.75 -12.14
N TYR A 130 2.44 1.50 -12.61
CA TYR A 130 3.54 1.04 -13.46
C TYR A 130 3.65 1.82 -14.78
N ARG A 131 2.51 2.21 -15.36
CA ARG A 131 2.49 3.06 -16.56
C ARG A 131 3.11 4.43 -16.28
N ILE A 132 2.73 5.07 -15.17
CA ILE A 132 3.30 6.37 -14.75
C ILE A 132 4.82 6.24 -14.58
N ILE A 133 5.28 5.21 -13.88
CA ILE A 133 6.72 4.96 -13.69
C ILE A 133 7.43 4.81 -15.06
N ALA A 134 6.88 4.00 -15.96
CA ALA A 134 7.46 3.79 -17.28
C ALA A 134 7.47 5.07 -18.14
N GLU A 135 6.43 5.90 -18.04
CA GLU A 135 6.36 7.20 -18.72
C GLU A 135 7.42 8.18 -18.21
N ARG A 136 7.60 8.26 -16.90
CA ARG A 136 8.63 9.11 -16.28
C ARG A 136 10.05 8.68 -16.64
N ILE A 137 10.31 7.37 -16.66
CA ILE A 137 11.61 6.82 -17.12
C ILE A 137 11.88 7.24 -18.58
N ARG A 138 10.89 7.09 -19.47
CA ARG A 138 11.05 7.50 -20.89
C ARG A 138 11.28 9.00 -21.03
N GLN A 139 10.53 9.83 -20.28
CA GLN A 139 10.72 11.28 -20.28
C GLN A 139 12.15 11.64 -19.87
N TYR A 140 12.67 11.04 -18.81
CA TYR A 140 14.03 11.28 -18.35
C TYR A 140 15.07 10.87 -19.40
N GLN A 141 14.96 9.67 -19.97
CA GLN A 141 15.85 9.16 -21.02
C GLN A 141 15.85 10.05 -22.28
N ASN A 142 14.71 10.62 -22.65
CA ASN A 142 14.63 11.52 -23.82
C ASN A 142 15.22 12.91 -23.59
N THR A 143 15.33 13.33 -22.32
CA THR A 143 15.87 14.66 -21.95
C THR A 143 17.36 14.65 -21.64
N THR A 144 17.94 13.49 -21.38
CA THR A 144 19.37 13.32 -21.11
C THR A 144 20.04 12.84 -22.40
N PRO A 145 20.96 13.61 -23.02
CA PRO A 145 21.70 13.13 -24.18
C PRO A 145 22.40 11.81 -23.82
N MET A 146 22.33 10.80 -24.69
CA MET A 146 23.22 9.64 -24.55
C MET A 146 24.66 10.14 -24.69
N GLU A 147 25.45 10.05 -23.62
CA GLU A 147 26.91 10.22 -23.67
C GLU A 147 27.57 9.08 -24.46
#